data_AF-A0A174GDN2-F1
#
_entry.id   AF-A0A174GDN2-F1
#
_cell.length_a   1.000
_cell.length_b   1.000
_cell.length_c   1.000
_cell.angle_alpha   90.00
_cell.angle_beta   90.00
_cell.angle_gamma   90.00
#
_symmetry.space_group_name_H-M   'P 1'
#
loop_
_entity.id
_entity.type
_entity.pdbx_description
1 polymer ?
#
loop_
_entity_poly.entity_id
_entity_poly.type
_entity_poly.pdbx_seq_one_letter_code
_entity_poly.pdbx_strand_id
1 'polypeptide(L)'
;MAEASDESGILLQNLRDAGCDREFIQRCIELAEHTNAAEILPLLRKYRGTLLGKVHKSQNELDCLDFLIYKLKKQEYEGGTSHGNEF
;
A
#
# COMPACT_ATOMS: atom_id res chain seq x y z
N MET A 1 32.99 -20.22 4.38
CA MET A 1 31.72 -20.50 3.68
C MET A 1 30.52 -20.28 4.62
N ALA A 2 30.45 -19.17 5.36
CA ALA A 2 29.32 -18.88 6.26
C ALA A 2 28.70 -17.49 6.01
N GLU A 3 29.14 -16.79 4.97
CA GLU A 3 28.91 -15.35 4.78
C GLU A 3 27.75 -15.10 3.80
N ALA A 4 27.65 -15.91 2.74
CA ALA A 4 26.61 -15.79 1.71
C ALA A 4 25.20 -16.18 2.17
N SER A 5 25.07 -16.97 3.25
CA SER A 5 23.76 -17.35 3.77
C SER A 5 23.09 -16.24 4.58
N ASP A 6 23.87 -15.31 5.15
CA ASP A 6 23.35 -14.25 6.02
C ASP A 6 22.81 -13.08 5.20
N GLU A 7 23.54 -12.63 4.16
CA GLU A 7 23.12 -11.52 3.29
C GLU A 7 21.81 -11.82 2.54
N SER A 8 21.68 -13.04 1.99
CA SER A 8 20.46 -13.51 1.33
C SER A 8 19.29 -13.64 2.29
N GLY A 9 19.55 -14.09 3.54
CA GLY A 9 18.54 -14.18 4.60
C GLY A 9 18.04 -12.80 5.05
N ILE A 10 18.95 -11.84 5.20
CA ILE A 10 18.62 -10.44 5.53
C ILE A 10 17.80 -9.81 4.39
N LEU A 11 18.19 -10.03 3.13
CA LEU A 11 17.45 -9.55 1.97
C LEU A 11 16.04 -10.16 1.91
N LEU A 12 15.91 -11.48 2.08
CA LEU A 12 14.63 -12.20 2.15
C LEU A 12 13.70 -11.57 3.19
N GLN A 13 14.21 -11.34 4.40
CA GLN A 13 13.41 -10.83 5.50
C GLN A 13 12.98 -9.39 5.27
N ASN A 14 13.87 -8.52 4.77
CA ASN A 14 13.51 -7.14 4.42
C ASN A 14 12.45 -7.07 3.32
N LEU A 15 12.53 -7.93 2.31
CA LEU A 15 11.52 -7.98 1.25
C LEU A 15 10.18 -8.50 1.79
N ARG A 16 10.20 -9.48 2.68
CA ARG A 16 8.99 -9.98 3.34
C ARG A 16 8.33 -8.92 4.22
N ASP A 17 9.12 -8.18 4.98
CA ASP A 17 8.63 -7.08 5.83
C ASP A 17 8.03 -5.93 5.00
N ALA A 18 8.63 -5.66 3.82
CA ALA A 18 8.08 -4.72 2.85
C ALA A 18 6.76 -5.18 2.19
N GLY A 19 6.27 -6.39 2.50
CA GLY A 19 5.06 -6.96 1.93
C GLY A 19 5.24 -7.47 0.49
N CYS A 20 6.49 -7.66 0.04
CA CYS A 20 6.77 -8.21 -1.30
C CYS A 20 6.17 -9.61 -1.45
N ASP A 21 5.67 -9.90 -2.64
CA ASP A 21 5.10 -11.21 -2.93
C ASP A 21 6.21 -12.27 -3.06
N ARG A 22 5.88 -13.53 -2.79
CA ARG A 22 6.88 -14.62 -2.76
C ARG A 22 7.59 -14.78 -4.09
N GLU A 23 6.87 -14.61 -5.21
CA GLU A 23 7.45 -14.66 -6.55
C GLU A 23 8.44 -13.52 -6.83
N PHE A 24 8.18 -12.34 -6.26
CA PHE A 24 9.07 -11.18 -6.39
C PHE A 24 10.32 -11.35 -5.52
N ILE A 25 10.12 -11.85 -4.30
CA ILE A 25 11.18 -12.19 -3.36
C ILE A 25 12.15 -13.22 -3.96
N GLN A 26 11.62 -14.31 -4.52
CA GLN A 26 12.44 -15.38 -5.09
C GLN A 26 13.32 -14.86 -6.22
N ARG A 27 12.77 -14.06 -7.14
CA ARG A 27 13.54 -13.42 -8.22
C ARG A 27 14.63 -12.50 -7.68
N CYS A 28 14.36 -11.72 -6.64
CA CYS A 28 15.38 -10.84 -6.05
C CYS A 28 16.52 -11.63 -5.42
N ILE A 29 16.25 -12.77 -4.80
CA ILE A 29 17.27 -13.65 -4.21
C ILE A 29 18.10 -14.30 -5.32
N GLU A 30 17.45 -14.88 -6.34
CA GLU A 30 18.15 -15.45 -7.49
C GLU A 30 19.04 -14.41 -8.19
N LEU A 31 18.54 -13.18 -8.35
CA LEU A 31 19.33 -12.07 -8.90
C LEU A 31 20.49 -11.66 -8.00
N ALA A 32 20.34 -11.71 -6.67
CA ALA A 32 21.40 -11.41 -5.72
C ALA A 32 22.50 -12.48 -5.72
N GLU A 33 22.15 -13.74 -5.95
CA GLU A 33 23.11 -14.85 -6.05
C GLU A 33 23.86 -14.86 -7.39
N HIS A 34 23.23 -14.37 -8.47
CA HIS A 34 23.80 -14.42 -9.82
C HIS A 34 24.36 -13.08 -10.35
N THR A 35 23.99 -11.94 -9.78
CA THR A 35 24.33 -10.61 -10.32
C THR A 35 24.48 -9.55 -9.23
N ASN A 36 25.16 -8.44 -9.54
CA ASN A 36 25.33 -7.32 -8.60
C ASN A 36 24.00 -6.62 -8.29
N ALA A 37 23.93 -6.01 -7.08
CA ALA A 37 22.80 -5.24 -6.55
C ALA A 37 22.20 -4.14 -7.47
N ALA A 38 22.90 -3.79 -8.56
CA ALA A 38 22.46 -2.82 -9.55
C ALA A 38 21.13 -3.20 -10.24
N GLU A 39 20.86 -4.49 -10.45
CA GLU A 39 19.63 -4.98 -11.10
C GLU A 39 18.45 -5.10 -10.11
N ILE A 40 18.74 -5.20 -8.80
CA ILE A 40 17.72 -5.33 -7.75
C ILE A 40 17.08 -3.97 -7.42
N LEU A 41 17.87 -2.89 -7.45
CA LEU A 41 17.41 -1.52 -7.21
C LEU A 41 16.22 -1.07 -8.09
N PRO A 42 16.23 -1.25 -9.43
CA PRO A 42 15.10 -0.88 -10.27
C PRO A 42 13.85 -1.72 -9.98
N LEU A 43 14.01 -3.00 -9.64
CA LEU A 43 12.89 -3.87 -9.22
C LEU A 43 12.23 -3.33 -7.94
N LEU A 44 13.03 -2.99 -6.92
CA LEU A 44 12.52 -2.42 -5.67
C LEU A 44 11.83 -1.08 -5.89
N ARG A 45 12.36 -0.22 -6.76
CA ARG A 45 11.70 1.04 -7.14
C ARG A 45 10.34 0.82 -7.80
N LYS A 46 10.24 -0.18 -8.68
CA LYS A 46 8.97 -0.54 -9.31
C LYS A 46 7.96 -1.03 -8.27
N TYR A 47 8.38 -1.90 -7.36
CA TYR A 47 7.53 -2.41 -6.28
C TYR A 47 7.03 -1.27 -5.37
N ARG A 48 7.91 -0.32 -5.02
CA ARG A 48 7.52 0.90 -4.30
C ARG A 48 6.45 1.70 -5.04
N GLY A 49 6.54 1.82 -6.37
CA GLY A 49 5.52 2.45 -7.19
C GLY A 49 4.17 1.74 -7.13
N THR A 50 4.16 0.40 -7.12
CA THR A 50 2.94 -0.38 -6.95
C THR A 50 2.31 -0.17 -5.58
N LEU A 51 3.10 -0.15 -4.50
CA LEU A 51 2.61 0.16 -3.16
C LEU A 51 1.98 1.55 -3.10
N LEU A 52 2.67 2.55 -3.66
CA LEU A 52 2.16 3.92 -3.71
C LEU A 52 0.84 3.99 -4.49
N GLY A 53 0.72 3.28 -5.61
CA GLY A 53 -0.53 3.17 -6.36
C GLY A 53 -1.67 2.54 -5.56
N LYS A 54 -1.40 1.50 -4.76
CA LYS A 54 -2.39 0.91 -3.85
C LYS A 54 -2.84 1.91 -2.79
N VAL A 55 -1.92 2.64 -2.18
CA VAL A 55 -2.23 3.68 -1.19
C VAL A 55 -3.09 4.78 -1.82
N HIS A 56 -2.72 5.30 -2.99
CA HIS A 56 -3.52 6.30 -3.70
C HIS A 56 -4.92 5.80 -4.03
N LYS A 57 -5.05 4.53 -4.46
CA LYS A 57 -6.37 3.94 -4.71
C LYS A 57 -7.20 3.88 -3.44
N SER A 58 -6.65 3.33 -2.36
CA SER A 58 -7.36 3.24 -1.08
C SER A 58 -7.71 4.61 -0.52
N GLN A 59 -6.83 5.61 -0.68
CA GLN A 59 -7.11 6.99 -0.28
C GLN A 59 -8.28 7.59 -1.07
N ASN A 60 -8.36 7.32 -2.38
CA ASN A 60 -9.47 7.77 -3.22
C ASN A 60 -10.79 7.08 -2.86
N GLU A 61 -10.75 5.78 -2.53
CA GLU A 61 -11.91 5.04 -2.04
C GLU A 61 -12.40 5.61 -0.69
N LEU A 62 -11.48 5.95 0.22
CA LEU A 62 -11.80 6.62 1.48
C LEU A 62 -12.41 8.00 1.25
N ASP A 63 -11.83 8.84 0.39
CA ASP A 63 -12.37 10.18 0.10
C ASP A 63 -13.81 10.13 -0.43
N CYS A 64 -14.09 9.19 -1.35
CA CYS A 64 -15.45 8.95 -1.84
C CYS A 64 -16.41 8.51 -0.72
N LEU A 65 -15.93 7.65 0.18
CA LEU A 65 -16.71 7.17 1.31
C LEU A 65 -16.97 8.28 2.34
N ASP A 66 -15.98 9.09 2.68
CA ASP A 66 -16.08 10.26 3.56
C ASP A 66 -17.07 11.27 2.99
N PHE A 67 -17.02 11.52 1.68
CA PHE A 67 -18.00 12.38 1.01
C PHE A 67 -19.42 11.83 1.11
N LEU A 68 -19.61 10.52 0.91
CA LEU A 68 -20.91 9.87 1.08
C LEU A 68 -21.42 9.97 2.52
N ILE A 69 -20.56 9.72 3.51
CA ILE A 69 -20.89 9.85 4.94
C ILE A 69 -21.27 11.30 5.26
N TYR A 70 -20.53 12.29 4.76
CA TYR A 70 -20.83 13.70 4.96
C TYR A 70 -22.19 14.08 4.34
N LYS A 71 -22.46 13.63 3.11
CA LYS A 71 -23.77 13.83 2.44
C LYS A 71 -24.92 13.26 3.27
N LEU A 72 -24.78 12.04 3.78
CA LEU A 72 -25.80 11.39 4.60
C LEU A 72 -25.99 12.14 5.93
N LYS A 73 -24.91 12.48 6.63
CA LYS A 73 -24.97 13.28 7.88
C LYS A 73 -25.63 14.64 7.67
N LYS A 74 -25.37 15.29 6.54
CA LYS A 74 -25.98 16.58 6.20
C LYS A 74 -27.48 16.45 5.99
N GLN A 75 -27.94 15.40 5.30
CA GLN A 75 -29.38 15.15 5.12
C GLN A 75 -30.09 14.84 6.45
N GLU A 76 -29.45 14.10 7.36
CA GLU A 76 -29.97 13.86 8.71
C GLU A 76 -30.09 15.15 9.53
N TYR A 77 -29.18 16.11 9.35
CA TYR A 77 -29.24 17.42 10.02
C TYR A 77 -30.25 18.39 9.40
N GLU A 78 -30.43 18.38 8.07
CA GLU A 78 -31.38 19.24 7.35
C GLU A 78 -32.82 18.68 7.38
N GLY A 79 -33.00 17.39 7.67
CA GLY A 79 -34.30 16.75 7.91
C GLY A 79 -34.94 17.04 9.27
N GLY A 80 -34.20 17.70 10.18
CA GLY A 80 -34.67 18.10 11.52
C GLY A 80 -35.33 19.49 11.60
N THR A 81 -35.31 20.28 10.53
CA THR A 81 -35.90 21.64 10.50
C THR A 81 -37.19 21.71 9.67
N SER A 82 -38.18 20.94 10.11
CA SER A 82 -39.61 21.26 10.02
C SER A 82 -40.20 20.44 11.15
N HIS A 83 -40.67 20.99 12.25
CA HIS A 83 -41.87 21.81 12.35
C HIS A 83 -41.74 22.80 13.51
N GLY A 84 -41.75 24.10 13.22
CA GLY A 84 -41.94 25.19 14.18
C GLY A 84 -43.08 26.06 13.68
N ASN A 85 -44.27 25.75 14.19
CA ASN A 85 -45.58 26.30 13.91
C ASN A 85 -45.67 27.85 14.03
N GLU A 86 -46.21 28.52 13.01
CA GLU A 86 -46.83 29.85 13.16
C GLU A 86 -48.17 29.85 12.42
N PHE A 87 -49.23 29.50 13.16
CA PHE A 87 -50.61 29.92 12.92
C PHE A 87 -50.82 31.27 13.62
#